data_AF-A0A2M9YAR5-F1
#
_entry.id   AF-A0A2M9YAR5-F1
#
_cell.length_a   1.000
_cell.length_b   1.000
_cell.length_c   1.000
_cell.angle_alpha   90.00
_cell.angle_beta   90.00
_cell.angle_gamma   90.00
#
_symmetry.space_group_name_H-M   'P 1'
#
loop_
_entity.id
_entity.type
_entity.pdbx_description
1 polymer ?
#
loop_
_entity_poly.entity_id
_entity_poly.type
_entity_poly.pdbx_seq_one_letter_code
_entity_poly.pdbx_strand_id
1 'polypeptide(L)'
;MSTRENVLRCSKCNCQVSLTKDTPLEHLKIPLWTFSYIFLEAIQRSPLGLSASEIQRRLGVSKSTATLLKRRLQIFLSDLIPSIKREMVKDLKKAWKGRNLPESGDLKPFIEGKPVVHMDTLALFSASQRANGFRKRYKHKGQTASIYLTDAVALEKGKYQIGTLVHTIAIKGGPVILSSVPDQKQKTLMPLMDFIPEDSPIFSDEGMPWMERYNKNFRSINHSARANDSKRNVWARNRWSKDSINNQVAEGIQRSVKYSFLASYSYINPKYSTLYLNEYSALKGLKVYGLDRLLGRKSGLLGNVGNG
;
A
#
# COMPACT_ATOMS: atom_id res chain seq x y z
N MET A 1 11.52 41.66 -7.42
CA MET A 1 11.14 40.24 -7.25
C MET A 1 11.46 39.81 -5.83
N SER A 2 10.67 38.91 -5.22
CA SER A 2 11.01 38.34 -3.90
C SER A 2 12.32 37.55 -4.02
N THR A 3 13.29 37.80 -3.13
CA THR A 3 14.58 37.08 -3.07
C THR A 3 14.48 35.73 -2.37
N ARG A 4 13.30 35.39 -1.82
CA ARG A 4 13.04 34.12 -1.11
C ARG A 4 12.35 33.14 -2.05
N GLU A 5 12.98 31.97 -2.26
CA GLU A 5 12.51 30.85 -3.11
C GLU A 5 11.05 30.46 -2.84
N ASN A 6 10.59 30.58 -1.60
CA ASN A 6 9.31 30.04 -1.15
C ASN A 6 8.19 31.07 -1.05
N VAL A 7 8.39 32.30 -1.54
CA VAL A 7 7.42 33.40 -1.35
C VAL A 7 6.98 33.96 -2.70
N LEU A 8 5.68 33.82 -2.99
CA LEU A 8 5.03 34.55 -4.05
C LEU A 8 4.57 35.92 -3.55
N ARG A 9 4.74 36.94 -4.38
CA ARG A 9 4.19 38.28 -4.13
C ARG A 9 3.10 38.55 -5.15
N CYS A 10 1.90 38.92 -4.68
CA CYS A 10 0.82 39.33 -5.56
C CYS A 10 1.18 40.62 -6.30
N SER A 11 1.03 40.65 -7.62
CA SER A 11 1.32 41.83 -8.44
C SER A 11 0.35 42.98 -8.23
N LYS A 12 -0.88 42.71 -7.75
CA LYS A 12 -1.93 43.71 -7.54
C LYS A 12 -1.89 44.33 -6.14
N CYS A 13 -1.94 43.49 -5.10
CA CYS A 13 -2.06 43.95 -3.71
C CYS A 13 -0.74 43.89 -2.93
N ASN A 14 0.36 43.44 -3.54
CA ASN A 14 1.67 43.30 -2.90
C ASN A 14 1.76 42.33 -1.71
N CYS A 15 0.65 41.67 -1.33
CA CYS A 15 0.65 40.64 -0.30
C CYS A 15 1.61 39.49 -0.64
N GLN A 16 2.28 38.96 0.37
CA GLN A 16 3.19 37.82 0.26
C GLN A 16 2.51 36.55 0.74
N VAL A 17 2.64 35.48 -0.03
CA VAL A 17 2.10 34.15 0.31
C VAL A 17 3.22 33.13 0.19
N SER A 18 3.30 32.22 1.16
CA SER A 18 4.26 31.12 1.11
C SER A 18 3.77 30.03 0.15
N LEU A 19 4.63 29.59 -0.76
CA LEU A 19 4.38 28.50 -1.71
C LEU A 19 4.12 27.16 -1.02
N THR A 20 4.69 26.98 0.16
CA THR A 20 4.59 25.74 0.92
C THR A 20 3.58 25.82 2.05
N LYS A 21 2.78 26.90 2.12
CA LYS A 21 1.76 27.07 3.16
C LYS A 21 0.76 25.91 3.09
N ASP A 22 0.38 25.36 4.25
CA ASP A 22 -0.57 24.25 4.38
C ASP A 22 -0.16 22.98 3.60
N THR A 23 1.15 22.79 3.42
CA THR A 23 1.72 21.58 2.79
C THR A 23 2.67 20.87 3.75
N PRO A 24 3.02 19.60 3.48
CA PRO A 24 4.07 18.91 4.24
C PRO A 24 5.45 19.62 4.22
N LEU A 25 5.64 20.63 3.36
CA LEU A 25 6.86 21.42 3.24
C LEU A 25 6.80 22.76 3.98
N GLU A 26 5.74 23.04 4.72
CA GLU A 26 5.59 24.29 5.47
C GLU A 26 6.72 24.46 6.50
N HIS A 27 7.29 25.66 6.58
CA HIS A 27 8.42 25.99 7.46
C HIS A 27 9.67 25.11 7.26
N LEU A 28 9.86 24.53 6.07
CA LEU A 28 11.12 23.84 5.76
C LEU A 28 12.27 24.86 5.76
N LYS A 29 13.24 24.65 6.65
CA LYS A 29 14.38 25.57 6.86
C LYS A 29 15.55 25.33 5.89
N ILE A 30 15.51 24.23 5.14
CA ILE A 30 16.51 23.86 4.15
C ILE A 30 15.94 24.11 2.74
N PRO A 31 16.80 24.27 1.71
CA PRO A 31 16.35 24.56 0.35
C PRO A 31 15.34 23.52 -0.18
N LEU A 32 14.34 23.96 -0.96
CA LEU A 32 13.27 23.06 -1.43
C LEU A 32 13.78 21.92 -2.30
N TRP A 33 14.84 22.17 -3.08
CA TRP A 33 15.45 21.14 -3.93
C TRP A 33 15.83 19.88 -3.15
N THR A 34 16.13 19.98 -1.85
CA THR A 34 16.45 18.82 -1.00
C THR A 34 15.27 17.86 -0.89
N PHE A 35 14.04 18.38 -0.82
CA PHE A 35 12.83 17.56 -0.83
C PHE A 35 12.59 16.96 -2.22
N SER A 36 12.72 17.76 -3.28
CA SER A 36 12.59 17.28 -4.65
C SER A 36 13.56 16.14 -4.94
N TYR A 37 14.82 16.27 -4.51
CA TYR A 37 15.85 15.26 -4.65
C TYR A 37 15.46 13.94 -3.97
N ILE A 38 15.09 13.96 -2.69
CA ILE A 38 14.71 12.72 -1.98
C ILE A 38 13.41 12.11 -2.51
N PHE A 39 12.50 12.93 -3.05
CA PHE A 39 11.27 12.45 -3.65
C PHE A 39 11.56 11.69 -4.96
N LEU A 40 12.40 12.25 -5.83
CA LEU A 40 12.85 11.59 -7.05
C LEU A 40 13.63 10.32 -6.75
N GLU A 41 14.54 10.35 -5.77
CA GLU A 41 15.27 9.17 -5.29
C GLU A 41 14.33 8.06 -4.80
N ALA A 42 13.28 8.41 -4.05
CA ALA A 42 12.29 7.44 -3.60
C ALA A 42 11.52 6.79 -4.76
N ILE A 43 11.16 7.56 -5.79
CA ILE A 43 10.53 7.03 -7.02
C ILE A 43 11.47 6.09 -7.75
N GLN A 44 12.71 6.50 -7.98
CA GLN A 44 13.70 5.73 -8.74
C GLN A 44 14.01 4.39 -8.07
N ARG A 45 14.18 4.39 -6.74
CA ARG A 45 14.56 3.20 -5.97
C ARG A 45 13.40 2.26 -5.65
N SER A 46 12.15 2.73 -5.72
CA SER A 46 10.97 1.89 -5.45
C SER A 46 11.03 0.60 -6.29
N PRO A 47 10.85 -0.60 -5.69
CA PRO A 47 10.18 -0.87 -4.42
C PRO A 47 11.05 -0.80 -3.15
N LEU A 48 12.34 -0.45 -3.25
CA LEU A 48 13.19 -0.22 -2.08
C LEU A 48 12.74 1.04 -1.33
N GLY A 49 12.80 0.99 0.01
CA GLY A 49 12.52 2.15 0.84
C GLY A 49 13.69 3.15 0.86
N LEU A 50 13.38 4.40 1.22
CA LEU A 50 14.39 5.45 1.45
C LEU A 50 14.43 5.78 2.94
N SER A 51 15.42 5.24 3.65
CA SER A 51 15.54 5.42 5.11
C SER A 51 16.12 6.80 5.47
N ALA A 52 15.84 7.27 6.70
CA ALA A 52 16.44 8.51 7.17
C ALA A 52 17.98 8.44 7.24
N SER A 53 18.57 7.26 7.43
CA SER A 53 20.04 7.10 7.39
C SER A 53 20.59 7.22 5.97
N GLU A 54 19.84 6.73 4.97
CA GLU A 54 20.21 6.91 3.56
C GLU A 54 20.10 8.38 3.14
N ILE A 55 19.02 9.06 3.53
CA ILE A 55 18.84 10.51 3.28
C ILE A 55 20.00 11.31 3.90
N GLN A 56 20.39 10.96 5.14
CA GLN A 56 21.51 11.59 5.83
C GLN A 56 22.80 11.48 5.02
N ARG A 57 23.14 10.28 4.55
CA ARG A 57 24.34 10.04 3.74
C ARG A 57 24.33 10.79 2.42
N ARG A 58 23.19 10.77 1.71
CA ARG A 58 23.07 11.40 0.38
C ARG A 58 23.17 12.93 0.42
N LEU A 59 22.55 13.54 1.43
CA LEU A 59 22.49 15.01 1.52
C LEU A 59 23.59 15.61 2.42
N GLY A 60 24.35 14.80 3.15
CA GLY A 60 25.35 15.30 4.11
C GLY A 60 24.74 16.09 5.28
N VAL A 61 23.45 15.92 5.56
CA VAL A 61 22.73 16.66 6.62
C VAL A 61 22.78 15.91 7.95
N SER A 62 22.40 16.59 9.04
CA SER A 62 22.24 15.95 10.35
C SER A 62 21.17 14.84 10.34
N LYS A 63 21.27 13.89 11.28
CA LYS A 63 20.28 12.81 11.43
C LYS A 63 18.87 13.33 11.73
N SER A 64 18.75 14.40 12.51
CA SER A 64 17.46 15.02 12.83
C SER A 64 16.82 15.65 11.59
N THR A 65 17.60 16.37 10.78
CA THR A 65 17.15 16.93 9.49
C THR A 65 16.72 15.83 8.53
N ALA A 66 17.51 14.76 8.39
CA ALA A 66 17.16 13.63 7.53
C ALA A 66 15.87 12.91 7.98
N THR A 67 15.68 12.79 9.29
CA THR A 67 14.45 12.21 9.87
C THR A 67 13.24 13.10 9.62
N LEU A 68 13.39 14.42 9.75
CA LEU A 68 12.33 15.38 9.43
C LEU A 68 11.93 15.29 7.96
N LEU A 69 12.91 15.31 7.05
CA LEU A 69 12.71 15.13 5.61
C LEU A 69 11.97 13.83 5.30
N LYS A 70 12.39 12.71 5.92
CA LYS A 70 11.71 11.42 5.74
C LYS A 70 10.24 11.49 6.14
N ARG A 71 9.94 12.06 7.30
CA ARG A 71 8.57 12.19 7.80
C ARG A 71 7.71 13.04 6.86
N ARG A 72 8.24 14.16 6.39
CA ARG A 72 7.56 15.03 5.42
C ARG A 72 7.28 14.32 4.10
N LEU A 73 8.23 13.52 3.61
CA LEU A 73 8.04 12.68 2.42
C LEU A 73 6.92 11.65 2.63
N GLN A 74 6.87 11.00 3.80
CA GLN A 74 5.81 10.02 4.10
C GLN A 74 4.42 10.66 4.20
N ILE A 75 4.32 11.86 4.76
CA ILE A 75 3.06 12.62 4.81
C ILE A 75 2.64 12.98 3.38
N PHE A 76 3.54 13.59 2.59
CA PHE A 76 3.28 13.93 1.20
C PHE A 76 2.80 12.73 0.37
N LEU A 77 3.46 11.58 0.50
CA LEU A 77 3.06 10.35 -0.18
C LEU A 77 1.69 9.83 0.32
N SER A 78 1.38 9.98 1.61
CA SER A 78 0.08 9.63 2.16
C SER A 78 -1.04 10.51 1.58
N ASP A 79 -0.78 11.79 1.34
CA ASP A 79 -1.73 12.72 0.74
C ASP A 79 -2.10 12.35 -0.71
N LEU A 80 -1.25 11.55 -1.40
CA LEU A 80 -1.54 11.05 -2.75
C LEU A 80 -2.47 9.84 -2.77
N ILE A 81 -2.67 9.13 -1.65
CA ILE A 81 -3.48 7.90 -1.59
C ILE A 81 -4.93 8.13 -2.06
N PRO A 82 -5.64 9.19 -1.64
CA PRO A 82 -6.97 9.48 -2.17
C PRO A 82 -6.99 9.67 -3.68
N SER A 83 -5.98 10.32 -4.27
CA SER A 83 -5.86 10.50 -5.72
C SER A 83 -5.68 9.17 -6.45
N ILE A 84 -4.84 8.29 -5.92
CA ILE A 84 -4.62 6.95 -6.48
C ILE A 84 -5.91 6.14 -6.44
N LYS A 85 -6.63 6.16 -5.31
CA LYS A 85 -7.96 5.52 -5.20
C LYS A 85 -8.92 6.07 -6.25
N ARG A 86 -9.00 7.39 -6.43
CA ARG A 86 -9.86 7.99 -7.47
C ARG A 86 -9.53 7.50 -8.88
N GLU A 87 -8.25 7.40 -9.23
CA GLU A 87 -7.84 6.88 -10.54
C GLU A 87 -8.14 5.38 -10.69
N MET A 88 -7.94 4.59 -9.63
CA MET A 88 -8.36 3.17 -9.59
C MET A 88 -9.86 3.03 -9.89
N VAL A 89 -10.69 3.85 -9.25
CA VAL A 89 -12.15 3.85 -9.48
C VAL A 89 -12.49 4.16 -10.93
N LYS A 90 -11.81 5.13 -11.54
CA LYS A 90 -12.04 5.48 -12.95
C LYS A 90 -11.71 4.30 -13.87
N ASP A 91 -10.57 3.66 -13.66
CA ASP A 91 -10.13 2.52 -14.48
C ASP A 91 -11.09 1.32 -14.31
N LEU A 92 -11.51 1.02 -13.07
CA LEU A 92 -12.44 -0.07 -12.77
C LEU A 92 -13.83 0.19 -13.37
N LYS A 93 -14.40 1.39 -13.18
CA LYS A 93 -15.70 1.75 -13.78
C LYS A 93 -15.65 1.68 -15.30
N LYS A 94 -14.56 2.16 -15.91
CA LYS A 94 -14.38 2.09 -17.37
C LYS A 94 -14.39 0.66 -17.89
N ALA A 95 -13.78 -0.28 -17.15
CA ALA A 95 -13.67 -1.67 -17.56
C ALA A 95 -14.91 -2.53 -17.25
N TRP A 96 -15.59 -2.28 -16.12
CA TRP A 96 -16.55 -3.23 -15.53
C TRP A 96 -17.96 -2.72 -15.31
N LYS A 97 -18.26 -1.44 -15.54
CA LYS A 97 -19.62 -0.89 -15.34
C LYS A 97 -20.68 -1.75 -16.04
N GLY A 98 -21.63 -2.28 -15.27
CA GLY A 98 -22.74 -3.11 -15.75
C GLY A 98 -22.34 -4.49 -16.27
N ARG A 99 -21.12 -4.97 -16.01
CA ARG A 99 -20.65 -6.30 -16.44
C ARG A 99 -20.65 -7.27 -15.27
N ASN A 100 -21.15 -8.48 -15.50
CA ASN A 100 -21.07 -9.58 -14.55
C ASN A 100 -20.17 -10.69 -15.10
N LEU A 101 -19.42 -11.32 -14.20
CA LEU A 101 -18.69 -12.54 -14.50
C LEU A 101 -19.66 -13.73 -14.50
N PRO A 102 -19.45 -14.74 -15.36
CA PRO A 102 -20.24 -15.97 -15.31
C PRO A 102 -20.03 -16.68 -13.97
N GLU A 103 -21.06 -17.37 -13.48
CA GLU A 103 -21.03 -18.06 -12.18
C GLU A 103 -20.03 -19.23 -12.15
N SER A 104 -19.80 -19.87 -13.29
CA SER A 104 -18.90 -21.01 -13.44
C SER A 104 -18.15 -20.98 -14.77
N GLY A 105 -17.12 -21.80 -14.88
CA GLY A 105 -16.26 -21.90 -16.07
C GLY A 105 -15.05 -20.97 -16.01
N ASP A 106 -14.17 -21.10 -17.02
CA ASP A 106 -12.93 -20.33 -17.09
C ASP A 106 -13.21 -18.84 -17.32
N LEU A 107 -12.73 -18.01 -16.39
CA LEU A 107 -12.94 -16.57 -16.44
C LEU A 107 -11.96 -15.83 -17.34
N LYS A 108 -10.92 -16.52 -17.85
CA LYS A 108 -9.86 -15.90 -18.68
C LYS A 108 -10.40 -14.98 -19.79
N PRO A 109 -11.38 -15.39 -20.63
CA PRO A 109 -11.85 -14.56 -21.74
C PRO A 109 -12.51 -13.25 -21.30
N PHE A 110 -13.02 -13.22 -20.07
CA PHE A 110 -13.72 -12.06 -19.51
C PHE A 110 -12.78 -11.06 -18.85
N ILE A 111 -11.72 -11.56 -18.21
CA ILE A 111 -10.80 -10.76 -17.38
C ILE A 111 -9.52 -10.35 -18.12
N GLU A 112 -9.17 -11.02 -19.22
CA GLU A 112 -7.95 -10.73 -19.97
C GLU A 112 -7.90 -9.27 -20.45
N GLY A 113 -6.76 -8.62 -20.21
CA GLY A 113 -6.56 -7.19 -20.54
C GLY A 113 -7.34 -6.19 -19.67
N LYS A 114 -8.11 -6.65 -18.67
CA LYS A 114 -8.91 -5.77 -17.79
C LYS A 114 -8.36 -5.74 -16.36
N PRO A 115 -8.56 -4.63 -15.63
CA PRO A 115 -8.15 -4.54 -14.24
C PRO A 115 -9.01 -5.44 -13.35
N VAL A 116 -8.41 -6.44 -12.71
CA VAL A 116 -9.05 -7.23 -11.65
C VAL A 116 -8.43 -6.87 -10.31
N VAL A 117 -9.27 -6.69 -9.29
CA VAL A 117 -8.80 -6.41 -7.94
C VAL A 117 -8.43 -7.73 -7.26
N HIS A 118 -7.24 -7.80 -6.71
CA HIS A 118 -6.78 -8.92 -5.89
C HIS A 118 -6.61 -8.46 -4.45
N MET A 119 -7.11 -9.27 -3.52
CA MET A 119 -7.12 -8.96 -2.09
C MET A 119 -6.51 -10.06 -1.26
N ASP A 120 -5.69 -9.66 -0.29
CA ASP A 120 -5.17 -10.59 0.70
C ASP A 120 -4.76 -9.88 2.00
N THR A 121 -4.69 -10.63 3.09
CA THR A 121 -4.20 -10.13 4.37
C THR A 121 -3.03 -10.96 4.90
N LEU A 122 -1.92 -10.30 5.17
CA LEU A 122 -0.68 -10.95 5.59
C LEU A 122 -0.07 -10.30 6.83
N ALA A 123 0.48 -11.11 7.74
CA ALA A 123 1.39 -10.61 8.77
C ALA A 123 2.73 -10.18 8.14
N LEU A 124 2.96 -8.87 8.09
CA LEU A 124 4.22 -8.28 7.63
C LEU A 124 5.31 -8.44 8.69
N PHE A 125 4.96 -8.18 9.94
CA PHE A 125 5.79 -8.48 11.11
C PHE A 125 4.98 -9.31 12.08
N SER A 126 5.54 -10.42 12.55
CA SER A 126 4.96 -11.23 13.62
C SER A 126 5.77 -11.09 14.90
N ALA A 127 5.10 -11.20 16.05
CA ALA A 127 5.76 -11.36 17.33
C ALA A 127 6.58 -12.67 17.32
N SER A 128 7.90 -12.55 17.36
CA SER A 128 8.81 -13.69 17.45
C SER A 128 8.68 -14.39 18.82
N GLN A 129 9.11 -15.65 18.91
CA GLN A 129 9.12 -16.37 20.19
C GLN A 129 9.95 -15.62 21.24
N ARG A 130 11.12 -15.08 20.85
CA ARG A 130 11.96 -14.25 21.73
C ARG A 130 11.21 -13.00 22.21
N ALA A 131 10.53 -12.29 21.30
CA ALA A 131 9.75 -11.11 21.68
C ALA A 131 8.60 -11.48 22.64
N ASN A 132 8.06 -12.70 22.50
CA ASN A 132 7.03 -13.27 23.35
C ASN A 132 7.56 -13.99 24.61
N GLY A 133 8.77 -13.70 25.06
CA GLY A 133 9.35 -14.29 26.27
C GLY A 133 9.45 -15.82 26.20
N PHE A 134 9.67 -16.36 25.00
CA PHE A 134 9.70 -17.80 24.69
C PHE A 134 8.39 -18.55 25.01
N ARG A 135 7.30 -17.84 25.29
CA ARG A 135 6.00 -18.46 25.56
C ARG A 135 5.29 -18.85 24.26
N LYS A 136 4.64 -20.02 24.26
CA LYS A 136 3.78 -20.45 23.16
C LYS A 136 2.44 -19.71 23.21
N ARG A 137 1.89 -19.40 22.04
CA ARG A 137 0.51 -18.90 21.91
C ARG A 137 -0.46 -20.07 22.04
N TYR A 138 -0.95 -20.33 23.24
CA TYR A 138 -1.76 -21.52 23.54
C TYR A 138 -3.21 -21.40 23.01
N LYS A 139 -3.84 -20.22 23.11
CA LYS A 139 -5.27 -20.02 22.78
C LYS A 139 -5.53 -19.34 21.43
N HIS A 140 -4.61 -18.50 20.96
CA HIS A 140 -4.82 -17.71 19.75
C HIS A 140 -3.99 -18.28 18.59
N LYS A 141 -4.69 -18.80 17.57
CA LYS A 141 -4.10 -19.31 16.32
C LYS A 141 -4.40 -18.34 15.17
N GLY A 142 -3.61 -18.41 14.11
CA GLY A 142 -3.81 -17.61 12.89
C GLY A 142 -2.99 -16.31 12.82
N GLN A 143 -3.14 -15.60 11.71
CA GLN A 143 -2.32 -14.44 11.37
C GLN A 143 -2.52 -13.26 12.33
N THR A 144 -3.75 -12.98 12.74
CA THR A 144 -4.06 -11.93 13.74
C THR A 144 -3.37 -12.23 15.07
N ALA A 145 -3.44 -13.45 15.57
CA ALA A 145 -2.74 -13.84 16.79
C ALA A 145 -1.21 -13.67 16.67
N SER A 146 -0.68 -13.78 15.45
CA SER A 146 0.75 -13.68 15.17
C SER A 146 1.33 -12.29 15.46
N ILE A 147 0.51 -11.23 15.43
CA ILE A 147 0.96 -9.83 15.57
C ILE A 147 0.88 -9.30 17.01
N TYR A 148 0.26 -10.05 17.92
CA TYR A 148 0.14 -9.70 19.34
C TYR A 148 1.06 -10.56 20.22
N LEU A 149 1.48 -9.97 21.34
CA LEU A 149 2.09 -10.68 22.46
C LEU A 149 1.01 -11.43 23.24
N THR A 150 1.40 -12.49 23.95
CA THR A 150 0.53 -13.15 24.92
C THR A 150 0.25 -12.24 26.11
N ASP A 151 -0.96 -12.28 26.66
CA ASP A 151 -1.45 -11.37 27.71
C ASP A 151 -0.46 -11.14 28.86
N ALA A 152 0.13 -12.20 29.41
CA ALA A 152 1.09 -12.09 30.51
C ALA A 152 2.35 -11.27 30.13
N VAL A 153 2.88 -11.50 28.92
CA VAL A 153 4.06 -10.77 28.42
C VAL A 153 3.69 -9.34 28.02
N ALA A 154 2.48 -9.16 27.51
CA ALA A 154 1.98 -7.84 27.15
C ALA A 154 1.76 -6.95 28.39
N LEU A 155 1.25 -7.53 29.48
CA LEU A 155 1.10 -6.88 30.78
C LEU A 155 2.45 -6.42 31.32
N GLU A 156 3.44 -7.33 31.33
CA GLU A 156 4.81 -7.05 31.77
C GLU A 156 5.47 -5.94 30.94
N LYS A 157 5.28 -5.97 29.61
CA LYS A 157 5.93 -5.01 28.69
C LYS A 157 5.13 -3.72 28.45
N GLY A 158 3.90 -3.63 28.95
CA GLY A 158 2.98 -2.52 28.69
C GLY A 158 2.64 -2.31 27.21
N LYS A 159 2.78 -3.34 26.35
CA LYS A 159 2.49 -3.26 24.91
C LYS A 159 1.88 -4.57 24.43
N TYR A 160 0.77 -4.47 23.70
CA TYR A 160 0.04 -5.65 23.23
C TYR A 160 0.41 -6.02 21.78
N GLN A 161 0.31 -5.06 20.87
CA GLN A 161 0.66 -5.25 19.46
C GLN A 161 2.13 -4.89 19.21
N ILE A 162 2.88 -5.84 18.66
CA ILE A 162 4.26 -5.59 18.19
C ILE A 162 4.45 -5.97 16.73
N GLY A 163 3.53 -6.73 16.16
CA GLY A 163 3.49 -7.07 14.75
C GLY A 163 2.56 -6.17 13.95
N THR A 164 2.73 -6.18 12.64
CA THR A 164 1.89 -5.43 11.69
C THR A 164 1.20 -6.42 10.77
N LEU A 165 -0.12 -6.36 10.73
CA LEU A 165 -0.95 -7.09 9.78
C LEU A 165 -1.34 -6.11 8.68
N VAL A 166 -1.19 -6.55 7.42
CA VAL A 166 -1.37 -5.70 6.24
C VAL A 166 -2.44 -6.30 5.36
N HIS A 167 -3.49 -5.52 5.08
CA HIS A 167 -4.44 -5.81 4.04
C HIS A 167 -3.98 -5.18 2.73
N THR A 168 -4.02 -5.97 1.66
CA THR A 168 -3.55 -5.60 0.33
C THR A 168 -4.74 -5.56 -0.62
N ILE A 169 -4.87 -4.46 -1.36
CA ILE A 169 -5.78 -4.30 -2.49
C ILE A 169 -4.92 -3.94 -3.70
N ALA A 170 -4.81 -4.81 -4.70
CA ALA A 170 -3.88 -4.65 -5.81
C ALA A 170 -4.53 -4.95 -7.16
N ILE A 171 -4.06 -4.30 -8.23
CA ILE A 171 -4.43 -4.63 -9.61
C ILE A 171 -3.18 -5.11 -10.35
N LYS A 172 -3.29 -6.15 -11.19
CA LYS A 172 -2.16 -6.70 -11.95
C LYS A 172 -1.53 -5.60 -12.83
N GLY A 173 -0.22 -5.36 -12.67
CA GLY A 173 0.50 -4.29 -13.37
C GLY A 173 0.08 -2.86 -12.97
N GLY A 174 -0.92 -2.72 -12.12
CA GLY A 174 -1.51 -1.46 -11.71
C GLY A 174 -1.08 -1.01 -10.31
N PRO A 175 -1.87 -0.12 -9.68
CA PRO A 175 -1.57 0.41 -8.36
C PRO A 175 -1.88 -0.62 -7.26
N VAL A 176 -1.40 -0.31 -6.05
CA VAL A 176 -1.68 -1.06 -4.82
C VAL A 176 -2.07 -0.09 -3.72
N ILE A 177 -3.05 -0.49 -2.91
CA ILE A 177 -3.38 0.14 -1.63
C ILE A 177 -3.09 -0.88 -0.53
N LEU A 178 -2.16 -0.54 0.35
CA LEU A 178 -1.84 -1.31 1.55
C LEU A 178 -2.44 -0.61 2.76
N SER A 179 -3.02 -1.38 3.68
CA SER A 179 -3.60 -0.85 4.91
C SER A 179 -3.16 -1.65 6.12
N SER A 180 -2.73 -0.95 7.17
CA SER A 180 -2.44 -1.58 8.46
C SER A 180 -3.73 -1.85 9.19
N VAL A 181 -3.94 -3.11 9.58
CA VAL A 181 -5.19 -3.55 10.20
C VAL A 181 -4.90 -4.29 11.50
N PRO A 182 -5.78 -4.19 12.52
CA PRO A 182 -5.63 -4.95 13.76
C PRO A 182 -6.03 -6.43 13.62
N ASP A 183 -6.94 -6.76 12.69
CA ASP A 183 -7.43 -8.11 12.46
C ASP A 183 -8.02 -8.31 11.05
N GLN A 184 -8.45 -9.54 10.75
CA GLN A 184 -9.05 -9.93 9.47
C GLN A 184 -10.60 -9.94 9.51
N LYS A 185 -11.23 -9.33 10.51
CA LYS A 185 -12.69 -9.38 10.66
C LYS A 185 -13.37 -8.51 9.60
N GLN A 186 -14.58 -8.88 9.21
CA GLN A 186 -15.39 -8.11 8.25
C GLN A 186 -15.51 -6.64 8.64
N LYS A 187 -15.81 -6.34 9.91
CA LYS A 187 -15.93 -4.96 10.42
C LYS A 187 -14.68 -4.09 10.20
N THR A 188 -13.52 -4.73 10.10
CA THR A 188 -12.21 -4.07 9.94
C THR A 188 -11.88 -3.91 8.46
N LEU A 189 -12.16 -4.94 7.65
CA LEU A 189 -11.76 -5.00 6.25
C LEU A 189 -12.76 -4.33 5.30
N MET A 190 -14.06 -4.42 5.58
CA MET A 190 -15.11 -3.90 4.70
C MET A 190 -14.99 -2.40 4.42
N PRO A 191 -14.75 -1.51 5.41
CA PRO A 191 -14.59 -0.08 5.15
C PRO A 191 -13.38 0.28 4.26
N LEU A 192 -12.39 -0.62 4.16
CA LEU A 192 -11.23 -0.40 3.29
C LEU A 192 -11.58 -0.51 1.80
N MET A 193 -12.73 -1.12 1.49
CA MET A 193 -13.18 -1.45 0.15
C MET A 193 -14.22 -0.47 -0.39
N ASP A 194 -14.70 0.48 0.41
CA ASP A 194 -15.80 1.41 0.08
C ASP A 194 -15.57 2.20 -1.22
N PHE A 195 -14.30 2.36 -1.64
CA PHE A 195 -13.98 3.06 -2.88
C PHE A 195 -14.16 2.16 -4.12
N ILE A 196 -14.16 0.85 -3.99
CA ILE A 196 -14.21 -0.10 -5.11
C ILE A 196 -15.64 -0.16 -5.66
N PRO A 197 -15.85 0.06 -6.98
CA PRO A 197 -17.17 -0.08 -7.58
C PRO A 197 -17.73 -1.51 -7.42
N GLU A 198 -19.03 -1.63 -7.15
CA GLU A 198 -19.73 -2.90 -6.91
C GLU A 198 -19.56 -3.93 -8.03
N ASP A 199 -19.56 -3.47 -9.29
CA ASP A 199 -19.39 -4.33 -10.47
C ASP A 199 -17.93 -4.81 -10.67
N SER A 200 -16.97 -4.33 -9.88
CA SER A 200 -15.56 -4.68 -10.07
C SER A 200 -15.31 -6.12 -9.64
N PRO A 201 -14.63 -6.96 -10.44
CA PRO A 201 -14.24 -8.28 -10.00
C PRO A 201 -13.17 -8.20 -8.91
N ILE A 202 -13.39 -8.96 -7.84
CA ILE A 202 -12.51 -9.04 -6.68
C ILE A 202 -12.13 -10.50 -6.48
N PHE A 203 -10.85 -10.81 -6.59
CA PHE A 203 -10.30 -12.14 -6.36
C PHE A 203 -9.54 -12.16 -5.03
N SER A 204 -9.75 -13.18 -4.22
CA SER A 204 -9.02 -13.37 -2.96
C SER A 204 -8.81 -14.85 -2.65
N ASP A 205 -8.16 -15.12 -1.52
CA ASP A 205 -8.19 -16.43 -0.89
C ASP A 205 -9.51 -16.61 -0.10
N GLU A 206 -9.71 -17.78 0.52
CA GLU A 206 -10.86 -18.10 1.40
C GLU A 206 -10.97 -17.26 2.69
N GLY A 207 -10.12 -16.25 2.91
CA GLY A 207 -10.14 -15.42 4.11
C GLY A 207 -11.35 -14.47 4.21
N MET A 208 -12.14 -14.32 3.15
CA MET A 208 -13.17 -13.27 3.03
C MET A 208 -14.52 -13.76 2.46
N PRO A 209 -15.09 -14.89 2.94
CA PRO A 209 -16.28 -15.50 2.33
C PRO A 209 -17.52 -14.58 2.37
N TRP A 210 -17.56 -13.64 3.31
CA TRP A 210 -18.65 -12.67 3.43
C TRP A 210 -18.75 -11.70 2.25
N MET A 211 -17.71 -11.57 1.41
CA MET A 211 -17.70 -10.70 0.23
C MET A 211 -18.69 -11.13 -0.85
N GLU A 212 -19.01 -12.42 -0.95
CA GLU A 212 -19.99 -12.96 -1.91
C GLU A 212 -21.36 -12.31 -1.79
N ARG A 213 -21.72 -11.86 -0.58
CA ARG A 213 -23.00 -11.16 -0.31
C ARG A 213 -23.05 -9.73 -0.86
N TYR A 214 -21.89 -9.09 -1.05
CA TYR A 214 -21.79 -7.68 -1.40
C TYR A 214 -21.29 -7.46 -2.83
N ASN A 215 -20.61 -8.45 -3.42
CA ASN A 215 -20.08 -8.35 -4.77
C ASN A 215 -20.29 -9.67 -5.52
N LYS A 216 -21.16 -9.64 -6.54
CA LYS A 216 -21.50 -10.80 -7.39
C LYS A 216 -20.32 -11.30 -8.22
N ASN A 217 -19.37 -10.42 -8.50
CA ASN A 217 -18.14 -10.70 -9.25
C ASN A 217 -16.98 -11.12 -8.33
N PHE A 218 -17.21 -11.28 -7.03
CA PHE A 218 -16.23 -11.81 -6.11
C PHE A 218 -15.95 -13.30 -6.40
N ARG A 219 -14.67 -13.69 -6.38
CA ARG A 219 -14.25 -15.08 -6.49
C ARG A 219 -13.17 -15.37 -5.48
N SER A 220 -13.21 -16.56 -4.88
CA SER A 220 -12.19 -17.01 -3.93
C SER A 220 -11.51 -18.29 -4.41
N ILE A 221 -10.24 -18.46 -4.05
CA ILE A 221 -9.49 -19.70 -4.28
C ILE A 221 -9.20 -20.42 -2.95
N ASN A 222 -9.47 -21.73 -2.93
CA ASN A 222 -9.24 -22.58 -1.76
C ASN A 222 -7.82 -23.13 -1.73
N HIS A 223 -6.94 -22.48 -0.96
CA HIS A 223 -5.56 -22.93 -0.73
C HIS A 223 -5.45 -24.21 0.11
N SER A 224 -6.51 -24.58 0.83
CA SER A 224 -6.61 -25.79 1.64
C SER A 224 -7.28 -26.97 0.92
N ALA A 225 -7.57 -26.83 -0.38
CA ALA A 225 -8.28 -27.84 -1.16
C ALA A 225 -7.51 -29.18 -1.14
N ARG A 226 -8.21 -30.26 -0.83
CA ARG A 226 -7.68 -31.63 -0.76
C ARG A 226 -7.78 -32.30 -2.12
N ALA A 227 -6.83 -33.17 -2.46
CA ALA A 227 -6.93 -33.94 -3.69
C ALA A 227 -8.08 -34.94 -3.61
N ASN A 228 -8.71 -35.21 -4.76
CA ASN A 228 -9.76 -36.23 -4.86
C ASN A 228 -9.19 -37.63 -4.52
N ASP A 229 -7.98 -37.92 -4.98
CA ASP A 229 -7.21 -39.12 -4.59
C ASP A 229 -6.17 -38.75 -3.52
N SER A 230 -6.59 -38.80 -2.26
CA SER A 230 -5.77 -38.47 -1.10
C SER A 230 -4.61 -39.45 -0.87
N LYS A 231 -4.62 -40.63 -1.51
CA LYS A 231 -3.55 -41.64 -1.38
C LYS A 231 -2.27 -41.22 -2.10
N ARG A 232 -2.39 -40.50 -3.23
CA ARG A 232 -1.23 -40.03 -4.01
C ARG A 232 -0.75 -38.65 -3.60
N ASN A 233 -1.67 -37.75 -3.28
CA ASN A 233 -1.36 -36.39 -2.86
C ASN A 233 -2.37 -35.90 -1.83
N VAL A 234 -1.88 -35.25 -0.79
CA VAL A 234 -2.73 -34.69 0.28
C VAL A 234 -3.48 -33.43 -0.18
N TRP A 235 -2.99 -32.75 -1.22
CA TRP A 235 -3.45 -31.42 -1.64
C TRP A 235 -3.86 -31.40 -3.12
N ALA A 236 -4.91 -30.65 -3.44
CA ALA A 236 -5.39 -30.49 -4.80
C ALA A 236 -4.39 -29.70 -5.65
N ARG A 237 -4.21 -30.11 -6.92
CA ARG A 237 -3.29 -29.42 -7.85
C ARG A 237 -3.74 -27.99 -8.17
N ASN A 238 -5.05 -27.76 -8.25
CA ASN A 238 -5.69 -26.49 -8.56
C ASN A 238 -5.91 -25.59 -7.34
N ARG A 239 -5.36 -25.91 -6.18
CA ARG A 239 -5.54 -25.10 -4.95
C ARG A 239 -4.97 -23.68 -5.07
N TRP A 240 -4.03 -23.44 -5.97
CA TRP A 240 -3.39 -22.13 -6.17
C TRP A 240 -4.00 -21.33 -7.32
N SER A 241 -4.67 -22.02 -8.24
CA SER A 241 -5.43 -21.40 -9.32
C SER A 241 -6.40 -22.40 -9.91
N LYS A 242 -7.64 -21.95 -10.12
CA LYS A 242 -8.71 -22.72 -10.75
C LYS A 242 -9.55 -21.76 -11.61
N ASP A 243 -9.86 -22.13 -12.84
CA ASP A 243 -10.73 -21.34 -13.74
C ASP A 243 -10.28 -19.87 -13.90
N SER A 244 -8.95 -19.67 -13.93
CA SER A 244 -8.27 -18.37 -13.94
C SER A 244 -8.49 -17.47 -12.72
N ILE A 245 -9.11 -18.00 -11.67
CA ILE A 245 -9.19 -17.41 -10.33
C ILE A 245 -7.89 -17.75 -9.59
N ASN A 246 -7.21 -16.74 -9.07
CA ASN A 246 -6.03 -16.86 -8.22
C ASN A 246 -5.78 -15.53 -7.49
N ASN A 247 -4.87 -15.55 -6.51
CA ASN A 247 -4.51 -14.36 -5.73
C ASN A 247 -3.03 -13.96 -5.86
N GLN A 248 -2.37 -14.42 -6.93
CA GLN A 248 -0.92 -14.30 -7.10
C GLN A 248 -0.44 -12.84 -7.15
N VAL A 249 -1.30 -11.91 -7.56
CA VAL A 249 -0.98 -10.48 -7.61
C VAL A 249 -0.78 -9.92 -6.20
N ALA A 250 -1.71 -10.20 -5.27
CA ALA A 250 -1.60 -9.71 -3.90
C ALA A 250 -0.40 -10.37 -3.18
N GLU A 251 -0.23 -11.68 -3.33
CA GLU A 251 0.91 -12.42 -2.78
C GLU A 251 2.26 -11.92 -3.32
N GLY A 252 2.35 -11.66 -4.62
CA GLY A 252 3.57 -11.14 -5.26
C GLY A 252 3.93 -9.74 -4.75
N ILE A 253 2.94 -8.87 -4.58
CA ILE A 253 3.14 -7.54 -3.99
C ILE A 253 3.60 -7.66 -2.54
N GLN A 254 2.95 -8.48 -1.74
CA GLN A 254 3.32 -8.72 -0.36
C GLN A 254 4.76 -9.25 -0.23
N ARG A 255 5.17 -10.15 -1.13
CA ARG A 255 6.55 -10.62 -1.24
C ARG A 255 7.50 -9.45 -1.53
N SER A 256 7.18 -8.59 -2.49
CA SER A 256 7.96 -7.38 -2.80
C SER A 256 8.08 -6.45 -1.58
N VAL A 257 6.99 -6.23 -0.82
CA VAL A 257 7.03 -5.44 0.41
C VAL A 257 7.98 -6.09 1.44
N LYS A 258 7.84 -7.41 1.68
CA LYS A 258 8.67 -8.15 2.64
C LYS A 258 10.16 -8.13 2.32
N TYR A 259 10.53 -8.28 1.04
CA TYR A 259 11.93 -8.40 0.66
C TYR A 259 12.58 -7.06 0.28
N SER A 260 11.88 -6.20 -0.46
CA SER A 260 12.47 -4.97 -0.97
C SER A 260 12.24 -3.80 -0.01
N PHE A 261 10.99 -3.59 0.41
CA PHE A 261 10.65 -2.42 1.21
C PHE A 261 11.16 -2.56 2.65
N LEU A 262 11.02 -3.75 3.26
CA LEU A 262 11.53 -3.99 4.62
C LEU A 262 13.05 -4.03 4.70
N ALA A 263 13.77 -4.40 3.63
CA ALA A 263 15.23 -4.37 3.63
C ALA A 263 15.80 -2.98 3.96
N SER A 264 15.02 -1.92 3.73
CA SER A 264 15.42 -0.54 4.04
C SER A 264 15.09 -0.08 5.47
N TYR A 265 14.20 -0.77 6.19
CA TYR A 265 13.68 -0.34 7.49
C TYR A 265 13.91 -1.31 8.64
N SER A 266 14.13 -2.60 8.35
CA SER A 266 14.28 -3.72 9.29
C SER A 266 13.04 -4.00 10.15
N TYR A 267 12.49 -3.00 10.82
CA TYR A 267 11.27 -3.08 11.63
C TYR A 267 10.48 -1.78 11.55
N ILE A 268 9.15 -1.90 11.48
CA ILE A 268 8.23 -0.77 11.52
C ILE A 268 7.32 -0.95 12.73
N ASN A 269 7.31 0.06 13.61
CA ASN A 269 6.40 0.07 14.73
C ASN A 269 4.94 0.12 14.22
N PRO A 270 4.05 -0.78 14.68
CA PRO A 270 2.66 -0.83 14.24
C PRO A 270 1.94 0.52 14.31
N LYS A 271 2.25 1.35 15.31
CA LYS A 271 1.70 2.72 15.45
C LYS A 271 1.91 3.60 14.22
N TYR A 272 3.04 3.43 13.52
CA TYR A 272 3.42 4.25 12.37
C TYR A 272 3.31 3.51 11.04
N SER A 273 2.89 2.23 11.07
CA SER A 273 2.88 1.34 9.90
C SER A 273 2.12 1.92 8.70
N THR A 274 1.00 2.61 8.93
CA THR A 274 0.22 3.26 7.87
C THR A 274 1.05 4.20 7.01
N LEU A 275 1.94 5.03 7.59
CA LEU A 275 2.78 5.96 6.82
C LEU A 275 3.75 5.23 5.89
N TYR A 276 4.29 4.09 6.34
CA TYR A 276 5.20 3.27 5.55
C TYR A 276 4.46 2.49 4.45
N LEU A 277 3.27 1.98 4.75
CA LEU A 277 2.43 1.28 3.77
C LEU A 277 1.89 2.23 2.70
N ASN A 278 1.53 3.45 3.10
CA ASN A 278 1.17 4.53 2.19
C ASN A 278 2.34 4.94 1.31
N GLU A 279 3.55 5.04 1.85
CA GLU A 279 4.75 5.31 1.05
C GLU A 279 4.91 4.30 -0.09
N TYR A 280 4.85 2.99 0.21
CA TYR A 280 4.94 1.96 -0.82
C TYR A 280 3.81 2.07 -1.87
N SER A 281 2.57 2.23 -1.38
CA SER A 281 1.37 2.35 -2.20
C SER A 281 1.44 3.57 -3.13
N ALA A 282 1.88 4.71 -2.61
CA ALA A 282 2.02 5.97 -3.33
C ALA A 282 3.13 5.91 -4.38
N LEU A 283 4.30 5.37 -4.04
CA LEU A 283 5.39 5.20 -5.01
C LEU A 283 5.00 4.27 -6.16
N LYS A 284 4.27 3.17 -5.86
CA LYS A 284 3.73 2.29 -6.90
C LYS A 284 2.67 2.99 -7.75
N GLY A 285 1.75 3.73 -7.13
CA GLY A 285 0.72 4.51 -7.83
C GLY A 285 1.31 5.61 -8.72
N LEU A 286 2.37 6.29 -8.26
CA LEU A 286 3.12 7.28 -9.05
C LEU A 286 3.74 6.66 -10.31
N LYS A 287 4.29 5.45 -10.22
CA LYS A 287 4.83 4.73 -11.39
C LYS A 287 3.75 4.34 -12.41
N VAL A 288 2.52 4.13 -11.95
CA VAL A 288 1.40 3.70 -12.81
C VAL A 288 0.71 4.89 -13.45
N TYR A 289 0.42 5.93 -12.68
CA TYR A 289 -0.40 7.06 -13.12
C TYR A 289 0.41 8.30 -13.50
N GLY A 290 1.62 8.46 -12.96
CA GLY A 290 2.37 9.71 -13.02
C GLY A 290 1.81 10.78 -12.08
N LEU A 291 2.65 11.76 -11.75
CA LEU A 291 2.27 12.83 -10.81
C LEU A 291 1.18 13.74 -11.38
N ASP A 292 1.27 14.11 -12.66
CA ASP A 292 0.31 15.01 -13.33
C ASP A 292 -1.12 14.50 -13.24
N ARG A 293 -1.32 13.22 -13.58
CA ARG A 293 -2.63 12.56 -13.53
C ARG A 293 -3.17 12.53 -12.09
N LEU A 294 -2.32 12.25 -11.11
CA LEU A 294 -2.72 12.20 -9.70
C LEU A 294 -3.08 13.57 -9.12
N LEU A 295 -2.47 14.64 -9.63
CA LEU A 295 -2.78 16.02 -9.23
C LEU A 295 -3.96 16.62 -10.01
N GLY A 296 -4.54 15.89 -10.96
CA GLY A 296 -5.63 16.39 -11.80
C GLY A 296 -5.22 17.54 -12.71
N ARG A 297 -3.91 17.75 -12.91
CA ARG A 297 -3.41 18.73 -13.87
C ARG A 297 -3.50 18.09 -15.25
N LYS A 298 -4.22 18.73 -16.19
CA LYS A 298 -3.90 18.50 -17.61
C LYS A 298 -2.45 18.93 -17.74
N SER A 299 -1.57 18.07 -18.25
CA SER A 299 -0.18 18.40 -18.55
C SER A 299 -0.14 19.51 -19.62
N GLY A 300 -0.46 20.75 -19.23
CA GLY A 300 -0.06 21.93 -19.96
C GLY A 300 1.43 22.02 -19.73
N LEU A 301 2.20 21.60 -20.74
CA LEU A 301 3.62 21.86 -20.94
C LEU A 301 4.30 22.38 -19.67
N LEU A 302 4.73 21.47 -18.80
CA LEU A 302 5.78 21.81 -17.85
C LEU A 302 6.94 22.31 -18.70
N GLY A 303 7.20 23.61 -18.57
CA GLY A 303 7.81 24.43 -19.61
C GLY A 303 9.10 23.86 -20.19
N ASN A 304 9.31 24.17 -21.46
CA ASN A 304 10.59 24.16 -22.17
C ASN A 304 11.78 24.16 -21.21
N VAL A 305 12.32 22.98 -20.93
CA VAL A 305 13.71 22.86 -20.55
C VAL A 305 14.46 23.01 -21.87
N GLY A 306 15.18 24.12 -22.00
CA GLY A 306 15.60 24.69 -23.27
C GLY A 306 16.34 23.73 -24.20
N ASN A 307 16.11 23.92 -25.50
CA ASN A 307 17.14 23.67 -26.49
C ASN A 307 18.29 24.65 -26.20
N GLY A 308 19.32 24.16 -25.51
CA GLY A 308 20.64 24.73 -25.40
C GLY A 308 21.64 23.63 -25.63
#